data_AF-A0A345EHI2-F1
#
_entry.id   AF-A0A345EHI2-F1
#
_cell.length_a   1.000
_cell.length_b   1.000
_cell.length_c   1.000
_cell.angle_alpha   90.00
_cell.angle_beta   90.00
_cell.angle_gamma   90.00
#
_symmetry.space_group_name_H-M   'P 1'
#
loop_
_entity.id
_entity.type
_entity.pdbx_description
1 polymer ?
#
loop_
_entity_poly.entity_id
_entity_poly.type
_entity_poly.pdbx_seq_one_letter_code
_entity_poly.pdbx_strand_id
1 'polypeptide(L)'
;MSQIEPQTHEADIQFNFVEYGRKPYWILTKLLIQWFDGYAEQIPFSVDGEAWEIEKLRYDKGGIAPAPSDTVGGDALYELRLTISGPGRRSINFHIRPRYEGMVSTSGEEISTPFDHIDASEGVNIHAQGSNVEVDRYLDLLRRAVQALAKETGETVNPRYFRTPHRMSTIQELELYVRIRREIAMQLIEADGPFLRAANLLSDKLGAEGAYFFSNSGPNKDVEGYRHRFMLHREQASEFVTGHRLGKQLKLYHPEKVRDDPEETLYNPKFGVLYSSHKEKLATASVPWHDRDRAYREVHETLLNLLSWSGIETRPDPTTYVDDDAFSVEEAEEPARLVDDPLPQVEAEQESLLMKTLGELTESDEEILQVVADGGEVDVHEAAAETDRSLSTIYRAQDRLGDLLRNENGTLSFISEKIRQDLQRVLDETESALESGVRRLCRLLDVDPRQLEQDGSAWQRWAAKWGAEILEHGAEEDRMLIKIQTMMDRIRATDRPLVDEIVAKALEAWSDSGGPRGDFWNAQVRWTNGRQEHTVSVSSLLQPDGSPRRSTAD
;
A
#
# COMPACT_ATOMS: atom_id res chain seq x y z
N MET A 1 -20.35 10.91 -4.95
CA MET A 1 -20.05 10.34 -6.28
C MET A 1 -20.01 8.84 -6.09
N SER A 2 -20.64 8.09 -6.99
CA SER A 2 -20.63 6.61 -6.95
C SER A 2 -19.20 6.09 -7.09
N GLN A 3 -18.84 5.09 -6.29
CA GLN A 3 -17.55 4.39 -6.30
C GLN A 3 -17.80 2.89 -6.12
N ILE A 4 -16.90 2.03 -6.61
CA ILE A 4 -16.97 0.58 -6.45
C ILE A 4 -16.77 0.21 -4.97
N GLU A 5 -17.62 -0.65 -4.43
CA GLU A 5 -17.43 -1.24 -3.09
C GLU A 5 -16.37 -2.35 -3.16
N PRO A 6 -15.25 -2.24 -2.45
CA PRO A 6 -14.29 -3.34 -2.38
C PRO A 6 -14.79 -4.43 -1.41
N GLN A 7 -14.50 -5.69 -1.73
CA GLN A 7 -14.85 -6.81 -0.86
C GLN A 7 -13.76 -7.05 0.19
N THR A 8 -14.16 -7.36 1.43
CA THR A 8 -13.20 -7.88 2.43
C THR A 8 -12.73 -9.27 2.00
N HIS A 9 -11.44 -9.47 1.75
CA HIS A 9 -10.90 -10.78 1.40
C HIS A 9 -10.61 -11.63 2.65
N GLU A 10 -9.93 -11.04 3.62
CA GLU A 10 -9.45 -11.69 4.83
C GLU A 10 -9.46 -10.68 5.99
N ALA A 11 -9.79 -11.16 7.19
CA ALA A 11 -9.63 -10.40 8.42
C ALA A 11 -9.23 -11.32 9.59
N ASP A 12 -8.23 -10.88 10.37
CA ASP A 12 -7.74 -11.53 11.58
C ASP A 12 -7.93 -10.59 12.78
N ILE A 13 -8.70 -11.05 13.77
CA ILE A 13 -9.18 -10.22 14.88
C ILE A 13 -9.00 -10.96 16.21
N GLN A 14 -8.51 -10.25 17.24
CA GLN A 14 -8.49 -10.70 18.63
C GLN A 14 -9.57 -9.98 19.43
N PHE A 15 -10.59 -10.72 19.87
CA PHE A 15 -11.59 -10.22 20.80
C PHE A 15 -11.26 -10.65 22.24
N ASN A 16 -11.39 -9.72 23.17
CA ASN A 16 -11.27 -9.97 24.60
C ASN A 16 -12.59 -9.61 25.28
N PHE A 17 -13.18 -10.51 26.06
CA PHE A 17 -14.45 -10.30 26.78
C PHE A 17 -14.24 -10.50 28.27
N VAL A 18 -14.59 -9.48 29.06
CA VAL A 18 -14.36 -9.47 30.53
C VAL A 18 -15.65 -9.34 31.34
N GLU A 19 -16.71 -8.77 30.77
CA GLU A 19 -17.96 -8.41 31.48
C GLU A 19 -18.59 -9.59 32.25
N TYR A 20 -18.46 -10.81 31.72
CA TYR A 20 -19.06 -12.02 32.29
C TYR A 20 -18.02 -13.03 32.79
N GLY A 21 -16.75 -12.62 32.93
CA GLY A 21 -15.65 -13.52 33.28
C GLY A 21 -15.60 -14.73 32.34
N ARG A 22 -15.37 -15.94 32.89
CA ARG A 22 -15.30 -17.19 32.10
C ARG A 22 -16.66 -17.83 31.82
N LYS A 23 -17.78 -17.25 32.26
CA LYS A 23 -19.12 -17.83 32.07
C LYS A 23 -19.47 -18.12 30.59
N PRO A 24 -19.15 -17.25 29.61
CA PRO A 24 -19.40 -17.55 28.20
C PRO A 24 -18.62 -18.76 27.68
N TYR A 25 -17.40 -18.97 28.17
CA TYR A 25 -16.61 -20.16 27.85
C TYR A 25 -17.25 -21.41 28.44
N TRP A 26 -17.60 -21.40 29.72
CA TRP A 26 -18.19 -22.57 30.38
C TRP A 26 -19.53 -23.00 29.79
N ILE A 27 -20.38 -22.06 29.35
CA ILE A 27 -21.64 -22.43 28.70
C ILE A 27 -21.41 -23.10 27.34
N LEU A 28 -20.44 -22.64 26.55
CA LEU A 28 -20.10 -23.27 25.28
C LEU A 28 -19.49 -24.65 25.48
N THR A 29 -18.61 -24.79 26.48
CA THR A 29 -18.08 -26.09 26.88
C THR A 29 -19.19 -27.03 27.35
N LYS A 30 -20.15 -26.55 28.14
CA LYS A 30 -21.33 -27.32 28.55
C LYS A 30 -22.13 -27.79 27.33
N LEU A 31 -22.45 -26.87 26.41
CA LEU A 31 -23.14 -27.20 25.15
C LEU A 31 -22.41 -28.30 24.39
N LEU A 32 -21.13 -28.09 24.12
CA LEU A 32 -20.34 -29.02 23.33
C LEU A 32 -20.22 -30.41 23.99
N ILE A 33 -19.81 -30.46 25.26
CA ILE A 33 -19.47 -31.72 25.93
C ILE A 33 -20.72 -32.47 26.38
N GLN A 34 -21.73 -31.79 26.93
CA GLN A 34 -22.90 -32.48 27.49
C GLN A 34 -23.98 -32.77 26.45
N TRP A 35 -24.13 -31.91 25.44
CA TRP A 35 -25.25 -32.00 24.50
C TRP A 35 -24.84 -32.46 23.10
N PHE A 36 -23.59 -32.22 22.71
CA PHE A 36 -23.05 -32.62 21.40
C PHE A 36 -21.93 -33.67 21.50
N ASP A 37 -21.73 -34.31 22.66
CA ASP A 37 -20.72 -35.36 22.87
C ASP A 37 -19.30 -34.98 22.37
N GLY A 38 -18.94 -33.70 22.52
CA GLY A 38 -17.63 -33.17 22.14
C GLY A 38 -17.51 -32.67 20.70
N TYR A 39 -18.54 -32.82 19.86
CA TYR A 39 -18.51 -32.39 18.45
C TYR A 39 -19.90 -32.06 17.90
N ALA A 40 -20.08 -30.85 17.36
CA ALA A 40 -21.31 -30.44 16.67
C ALA A 40 -20.99 -30.04 15.22
N GLU A 41 -21.86 -30.32 14.26
CA GLU A 41 -21.70 -29.93 12.85
C GLU A 41 -23.05 -29.72 12.16
N GLN A 42 -23.05 -29.02 11.03
CA GLN A 42 -24.20 -28.83 10.14
C GLN A 42 -25.43 -28.24 10.83
N ILE A 43 -25.24 -27.24 11.70
CA ILE A 43 -26.34 -26.55 12.38
C ILE A 43 -26.67 -25.25 11.64
N PRO A 44 -27.84 -25.14 10.99
CA PRO A 44 -28.21 -23.96 10.22
C PRO A 44 -28.65 -22.81 11.12
N PHE A 45 -28.34 -21.58 10.70
CA PHE A 45 -28.84 -20.35 11.28
C PHE A 45 -28.99 -19.27 10.21
N SER A 46 -29.66 -18.17 10.56
CA SER A 46 -29.87 -17.07 9.63
C SER A 46 -29.53 -15.73 10.27
N VAL A 47 -28.88 -14.86 9.50
CA VAL A 47 -28.54 -13.50 9.90
C VAL A 47 -28.92 -12.57 8.76
N ASP A 48 -29.78 -11.60 9.04
CA ASP A 48 -30.28 -10.60 8.07
C ASP A 48 -30.82 -11.20 6.76
N GLY A 49 -31.46 -12.38 6.85
CA GLY A 49 -32.02 -13.09 5.70
C GLY A 49 -31.04 -13.98 4.95
N GLU A 50 -29.75 -13.93 5.26
CA GLU A 50 -28.74 -14.84 4.71
C GLU A 50 -28.72 -16.17 5.48
N ALA A 51 -28.56 -17.27 4.74
CA ALA A 51 -28.39 -18.61 5.32
C ALA A 51 -26.92 -18.85 5.68
N TRP A 52 -26.70 -19.19 6.95
CA TRP A 52 -25.39 -19.54 7.50
C TRP A 52 -25.45 -20.92 8.14
N GLU A 53 -24.30 -21.56 8.28
CA GLU A 53 -24.17 -22.87 8.91
C GLU A 53 -22.99 -22.87 9.88
N ILE A 54 -23.20 -23.54 11.02
CA ILE A 54 -22.09 -23.98 11.87
C ILE A 54 -21.55 -25.26 11.24
N GLU A 55 -20.49 -25.14 10.45
CA GLU A 55 -19.85 -26.29 9.82
C GLU A 55 -19.34 -27.26 10.88
N LYS A 56 -18.70 -26.74 11.93
CA LYS A 56 -18.23 -27.54 13.06
C LYS A 56 -17.99 -26.70 14.31
N LEU A 57 -18.32 -27.28 15.46
CA LEU A 57 -17.85 -26.90 16.77
C LEU A 57 -17.13 -28.11 17.37
N ARG A 58 -15.86 -27.92 17.75
CA ARG A 58 -15.04 -28.95 18.39
C ARG A 58 -14.17 -28.34 19.47
N TYR A 59 -13.38 -29.17 20.15
CA TYR A 59 -12.36 -28.70 21.08
C TYR A 59 -11.01 -29.36 20.82
N ASP A 60 -9.95 -28.64 21.16
CA ASP A 60 -8.62 -29.21 21.33
C ASP A 60 -8.32 -29.36 22.83
N LYS A 61 -7.53 -30.37 23.20
CA LYS A 61 -6.90 -30.40 24.53
C LYS A 61 -5.84 -29.32 24.55
N GLY A 62 -6.16 -28.19 25.16
CA GLY A 62 -5.31 -27.01 25.16
C GLY A 62 -4.04 -27.19 25.99
N GLY A 63 -3.15 -26.20 25.88
CA GLY A 63 -1.96 -26.11 26.72
C GLY A 63 -2.19 -25.45 28.08
N ILE A 64 -3.42 -25.07 28.40
CA ILE A 64 -3.78 -24.24 29.56
C ILE A 64 -4.20 -25.12 30.73
N ALA A 65 -3.53 -25.00 31.88
CA ALA A 65 -3.95 -25.69 33.10
C ALA A 65 -5.28 -25.12 33.63
N PRO A 66 -6.07 -25.89 34.39
CA PRO A 66 -7.22 -25.36 35.12
C PRO A 66 -6.78 -24.45 36.27
N ALA A 67 -7.59 -23.44 36.60
CA ALA A 67 -7.40 -22.70 37.85
C ALA A 67 -7.67 -23.64 39.05
N PRO A 68 -7.08 -23.41 40.24
CA PRO A 68 -7.31 -24.26 41.41
C PRO A 68 -8.78 -24.38 41.85
N SER A 69 -9.61 -23.39 41.51
CA SER A 69 -11.04 -23.36 41.77
C SER A 69 -11.88 -24.07 40.71
N ASP A 70 -11.31 -24.42 39.56
CA ASP A 70 -12.03 -25.06 38.47
C ASP A 70 -12.27 -26.54 38.79
N THR A 71 -13.53 -26.97 38.71
CA THR A 71 -13.90 -28.37 38.91
C THR A 71 -13.91 -29.10 37.58
N VAL A 72 -12.73 -29.43 37.05
CA VAL A 72 -12.56 -30.20 35.81
C VAL A 72 -11.81 -31.50 36.08
N GLY A 73 -12.16 -32.56 35.36
CA GLY A 73 -11.60 -33.91 35.57
C GLY A 73 -10.24 -34.18 34.90
N GLY A 74 -9.58 -33.14 34.39
CA GLY A 74 -8.33 -33.24 33.63
C GLY A 74 -7.32 -32.17 34.01
N ASP A 75 -6.10 -32.30 33.48
CA ASP A 75 -4.97 -31.40 33.69
C ASP A 75 -4.94 -30.21 32.72
N ALA A 76 -5.88 -30.15 31.76
CA ALA A 76 -6.00 -29.10 30.75
C ALA A 76 -7.43 -28.59 30.60
N LEU A 77 -7.58 -27.29 30.35
CA LEU A 77 -8.80 -26.68 29.85
C LEU A 77 -8.95 -26.94 28.35
N TYR A 78 -10.20 -26.97 27.88
CA TYR A 78 -10.51 -27.11 26.46
C TYR A 78 -10.35 -25.76 25.75
N GLU A 79 -9.82 -25.82 24.53
CA GLU A 79 -9.81 -24.68 23.62
C GLU A 79 -10.82 -24.95 22.51
N LEU A 80 -11.89 -24.15 22.44
CA LEU A 80 -13.01 -24.44 21.54
C LEU A 80 -12.73 -23.85 20.16
N ARG A 81 -13.09 -24.59 19.11
CA ARG A 81 -13.01 -24.16 17.71
C ARG A 81 -14.39 -24.21 17.09
N LEU A 82 -14.89 -23.04 16.70
CA LEU A 82 -16.16 -22.87 16.01
C LEU A 82 -15.87 -22.37 14.59
N THR A 83 -16.22 -23.15 13.58
CA THR A 83 -16.20 -22.74 12.18
C THR A 83 -17.63 -22.51 11.72
N ILE A 84 -17.87 -21.34 11.13
CA ILE A 84 -19.12 -21.02 10.44
C ILE A 84 -18.85 -20.75 8.96
N SER A 85 -19.83 -21.02 8.11
CA SER A 85 -19.81 -20.63 6.71
C SER A 85 -21.15 -20.06 6.26
N GLY A 86 -21.08 -19.29 5.19
CA GLY A 86 -22.20 -18.56 4.61
C GLY A 86 -22.13 -18.53 3.08
N PRO A 87 -23.01 -17.75 2.44
CA PRO A 87 -23.03 -17.63 0.98
C PRO A 87 -21.71 -17.06 0.45
N GLY A 88 -21.40 -17.33 -0.81
CA GLY A 88 -20.26 -16.69 -1.47
C GLY A 88 -18.88 -17.07 -0.93
N ARG A 89 -18.72 -18.32 -0.47
CA ARG A 89 -17.50 -18.82 0.18
C ARG A 89 -17.08 -17.99 1.41
N ARG A 90 -18.06 -17.39 2.09
CA ARG A 90 -17.88 -16.72 3.39
C ARG A 90 -17.61 -17.74 4.46
N SER A 91 -16.58 -17.51 5.29
CA SER A 91 -16.29 -18.38 6.43
C SER A 91 -15.59 -17.61 7.55
N ILE A 92 -15.84 -18.01 8.80
CA ILE A 92 -15.10 -17.53 9.97
C ILE A 92 -14.74 -18.72 10.87
N ASN A 93 -13.48 -18.76 11.30
CA ASN A 93 -12.98 -19.66 12.31
C ASN A 93 -12.75 -18.89 13.61
N PHE A 94 -13.47 -19.26 14.67
CA PHE A 94 -13.29 -18.74 16.02
C PHE A 94 -12.55 -19.74 16.89
N HIS A 95 -11.47 -19.29 17.50
CA HIS A 95 -10.72 -20.02 18.52
C HIS A 95 -10.97 -19.37 19.88
N ILE A 96 -11.78 -20.03 20.71
CA ILE A 96 -12.36 -19.48 21.95
C ILE A 96 -11.62 -20.09 23.14
N ARG A 97 -10.99 -19.23 23.94
CA ARG A 97 -10.08 -19.63 25.01
C ARG A 97 -10.45 -18.94 26.33
N PRO A 98 -10.46 -19.66 27.46
CA PRO A 98 -10.59 -19.04 28.76
C PRO A 98 -9.32 -18.24 29.09
N ARG A 99 -9.48 -17.20 29.91
CA ARG A 99 -8.40 -16.38 30.47
C ARG A 99 -8.66 -16.14 31.94
N TYR A 100 -7.62 -16.20 32.77
CA TYR A 100 -7.68 -15.93 34.20
C TYR A 100 -6.30 -15.50 34.72
N GLU A 101 -6.27 -14.78 35.83
CA GLU A 101 -5.06 -14.26 36.46
C GLU A 101 -4.13 -15.39 36.95
N GLY A 102 -2.83 -15.25 36.69
CA GLY A 102 -1.84 -16.27 37.04
C GLY A 102 -1.99 -17.57 36.23
N MET A 103 -2.42 -17.45 34.97
CA MET A 103 -2.58 -18.57 34.06
C MET A 103 -1.24 -19.26 33.81
N VAL A 104 -1.23 -20.59 33.93
CA VAL A 104 -0.06 -21.43 33.65
C VAL A 104 -0.42 -22.49 32.63
N SER A 105 0.60 -22.98 31.94
CA SER A 105 0.49 -24.12 31.05
C SER A 105 0.34 -25.42 31.84
N THR A 106 -0.01 -26.50 31.14
CA THR A 106 0.01 -27.86 31.71
C THR A 106 1.42 -28.29 32.16
N SER A 107 2.49 -27.66 31.67
CA SER A 107 3.86 -27.86 32.14
C SER A 107 4.23 -26.99 33.36
N GLY A 108 3.35 -26.08 33.78
CA GLY A 108 3.56 -25.17 34.90
C GLY A 108 4.28 -23.86 34.54
N GLU A 109 4.45 -23.57 33.24
CA GLU A 109 5.04 -22.32 32.76
C GLU A 109 3.98 -21.21 32.74
N GLU A 110 4.34 -20.00 33.16
CA GLU A 110 3.42 -18.86 33.10
C GLU A 110 3.06 -18.51 31.65
N ILE A 111 1.76 -18.38 31.39
CA ILE A 111 1.25 -17.99 30.07
C ILE A 111 0.96 -16.50 30.13
N SER A 112 1.72 -15.70 29.37
CA SER A 112 1.36 -14.30 29.18
C SER A 112 0.12 -14.17 28.31
N THR A 113 -0.80 -13.30 28.71
CA THR A 113 -2.06 -13.08 28.04
C THR A 113 -2.40 -11.60 27.93
N PRO A 114 -3.34 -11.20 27.05
CA PRO A 114 -3.86 -9.84 27.05
C PRO A 114 -4.42 -9.40 28.41
N PHE A 115 -4.78 -10.35 29.29
CA PHE A 115 -5.36 -10.08 30.61
C PHE A 115 -4.32 -9.60 31.62
N ASP A 116 -3.02 -9.78 31.36
CA ASP A 116 -1.93 -9.25 32.18
C ASP A 116 -1.89 -7.70 32.13
N HIS A 117 -2.63 -7.11 31.19
CA HIS A 117 -2.72 -5.67 30.95
C HIS A 117 -4.16 -5.15 31.02
N ILE A 118 -5.12 -6.01 31.36
CA ILE A 118 -6.54 -5.65 31.53
C ILE A 118 -6.85 -5.69 33.03
N ASP A 119 -7.59 -4.70 33.52
CA ASP A 119 -8.10 -4.68 34.90
C ASP A 119 -9.29 -5.64 35.05
N ALA A 120 -9.03 -6.94 34.88
CA ALA A 120 -9.98 -8.03 35.04
C ALA A 120 -9.25 -9.34 35.38
N SER A 121 -9.69 -10.02 36.43
CA SER A 121 -9.06 -11.28 36.89
C SER A 121 -9.43 -12.50 36.04
N GLU A 122 -10.46 -12.43 35.19
CA GLU A 122 -10.82 -13.50 34.27
C GLU A 122 -11.67 -13.03 33.09
N GLY A 123 -11.73 -13.85 32.04
CA GLY A 123 -12.54 -13.59 30.85
C GLY A 123 -12.38 -14.63 29.75
N VAL A 124 -12.76 -14.24 28.54
CA VAL A 124 -12.67 -15.07 27.34
C VAL A 124 -11.93 -14.30 26.27
N ASN A 125 -10.91 -14.91 25.69
CA ASN A 125 -10.25 -14.42 24.48
C ASN A 125 -10.74 -15.25 23.27
N ILE A 126 -11.05 -14.58 22.17
CA ILE A 126 -11.45 -15.20 20.91
C ILE A 126 -10.55 -14.68 19.81
N HIS A 127 -9.80 -15.57 19.19
CA HIS A 127 -9.13 -15.29 17.92
C HIS A 127 -10.09 -15.65 16.78
N ALA A 128 -10.43 -14.68 15.94
CA ALA A 128 -11.33 -14.87 14.81
C ALA A 128 -10.56 -14.64 13.50
N GLN A 129 -10.57 -15.63 12.62
CA GLN A 129 -9.99 -15.55 11.28
C GLN A 129 -11.09 -15.81 10.27
N GLY A 130 -11.38 -14.84 9.42
CA GLY A 130 -12.45 -14.96 8.43
C GLY A 130 -12.00 -14.61 7.03
N SER A 131 -12.74 -15.13 6.06
CA SER A 131 -12.56 -14.89 4.64
C SER A 131 -13.88 -14.48 4.01
N ASN A 132 -13.83 -13.45 3.17
CA ASN A 132 -14.97 -12.90 2.43
C ASN A 132 -16.08 -12.29 3.30
N VAL A 133 -15.83 -12.03 4.59
CA VAL A 133 -16.82 -11.47 5.53
C VAL A 133 -16.44 -10.07 5.96
N GLU A 134 -17.41 -9.15 5.96
CA GLU A 134 -17.23 -7.78 6.44
C GLU A 134 -16.92 -7.79 7.94
N VAL A 135 -15.92 -7.00 8.34
CA VAL A 135 -15.36 -6.97 9.71
C VAL A 135 -16.46 -6.80 10.77
N ASP A 136 -17.42 -5.91 10.53
CA ASP A 136 -18.47 -5.56 11.48
C ASP A 136 -19.46 -6.69 11.78
N ARG A 137 -19.50 -7.72 10.93
CA ARG A 137 -20.43 -8.84 11.08
C ARG A 137 -19.93 -9.92 12.04
N TYR A 138 -18.64 -9.95 12.36
CA TYR A 138 -18.01 -11.05 13.10
C TYR A 138 -18.68 -11.30 14.46
N LEU A 139 -18.99 -10.24 15.20
CA LEU A 139 -19.62 -10.37 16.52
C LEU A 139 -21.09 -10.79 16.43
N ASP A 140 -21.85 -10.29 15.46
CA ASP A 140 -23.25 -10.72 15.30
C ASP A 140 -23.31 -12.18 14.86
N LEU A 141 -22.50 -12.57 13.88
CA LEU A 141 -22.40 -13.95 13.40
C LEU A 141 -22.01 -14.92 14.53
N LEU A 142 -20.99 -14.59 15.33
CA LEU A 142 -20.62 -15.38 16.51
C LEU A 142 -21.80 -15.55 17.46
N ARG A 143 -22.48 -14.44 17.81
CA ARG A 143 -23.60 -14.46 18.75
C ARG A 143 -24.77 -15.29 18.22
N ARG A 144 -25.08 -15.17 16.92
CA ARG A 144 -26.15 -15.91 16.25
C ARG A 144 -25.85 -17.40 16.19
N ALA A 145 -24.61 -17.78 15.89
CA ALA A 145 -24.16 -19.17 15.94
C ALA A 145 -24.30 -19.76 17.36
N VAL A 146 -23.89 -19.02 18.39
CA VAL A 146 -24.05 -19.46 19.79
C VAL A 146 -25.52 -19.63 20.18
N GLN A 147 -26.40 -18.74 19.72
CA GLN A 147 -27.84 -18.89 19.97
C GLN A 147 -28.45 -20.07 19.20
N ALA A 148 -27.94 -20.38 18.00
CA ALA A 148 -28.38 -21.55 17.24
C ALA A 148 -28.00 -22.86 17.96
N LEU A 149 -26.78 -22.96 18.49
CA LEU A 149 -26.35 -24.10 19.32
C LEU A 149 -27.25 -24.28 20.55
N ALA A 150 -27.58 -23.18 21.24
CA ALA A 150 -28.44 -23.22 22.41
C ALA A 150 -29.86 -23.68 22.06
N LYS A 151 -30.40 -23.18 20.95
CA LYS A 151 -31.73 -23.54 20.46
C LYS A 151 -31.83 -25.03 20.12
N GLU A 152 -30.81 -25.59 19.47
CA GLU A 152 -30.76 -27.00 19.09
C GLU A 152 -30.81 -27.94 20.30
N THR A 153 -30.21 -27.52 21.42
CA THR A 153 -30.17 -28.31 22.67
C THR A 153 -31.30 -27.98 23.64
N GLY A 154 -32.14 -26.98 23.33
CA GLY A 154 -33.16 -26.46 24.24
C GLY A 154 -32.61 -25.68 25.45
N GLU A 155 -31.30 -25.40 25.47
CA GLU A 155 -30.67 -24.57 26.49
C GLU A 155 -30.88 -23.08 26.22
N THR A 156 -30.70 -22.25 27.25
CA THR A 156 -30.74 -20.79 27.11
C THR A 156 -29.35 -20.21 27.35
N VAL A 157 -28.80 -19.54 26.35
CA VAL A 157 -27.55 -18.77 26.48
C VAL A 157 -27.86 -17.30 26.63
N ASN A 158 -27.23 -16.64 27.61
CA ASN A 158 -27.39 -15.20 27.83
C ASN A 158 -27.07 -14.42 26.54
N PRO A 159 -28.04 -13.68 25.95
CA PRO A 159 -27.84 -12.97 24.68
C PRO A 159 -26.87 -11.78 24.78
N ARG A 160 -26.44 -11.41 26.00
CA ARG A 160 -25.40 -10.40 26.23
C ARG A 160 -23.98 -10.95 26.10
N TYR A 161 -23.80 -12.27 26.10
CA TYR A 161 -22.48 -12.85 25.85
C TYR A 161 -21.96 -12.42 24.48
N PHE A 162 -20.66 -12.13 24.41
CA PHE A 162 -19.94 -11.68 23.22
C PHE A 162 -20.46 -10.38 22.57
N ARG A 163 -21.26 -9.58 23.29
CA ARG A 163 -21.85 -8.35 22.74
C ARG A 163 -20.85 -7.20 22.62
N THR A 164 -20.10 -6.93 23.68
CA THR A 164 -19.19 -5.79 23.75
C THR A 164 -17.79 -6.30 24.05
N PRO A 165 -16.87 -6.30 23.08
CA PRO A 165 -15.49 -6.62 23.34
C PRO A 165 -14.83 -5.51 24.17
N HIS A 166 -13.84 -5.89 24.97
CA HIS A 166 -13.00 -4.98 25.74
C HIS A 166 -12.14 -4.11 24.81
N ARG A 167 -11.74 -2.91 25.27
CA ARG A 167 -10.98 -1.92 24.49
C ARG A 167 -9.63 -2.42 23.95
N MET A 168 -9.07 -3.46 24.57
CA MET A 168 -7.81 -4.12 24.14
C MET A 168 -8.03 -5.22 23.09
N SER A 169 -9.26 -5.37 22.58
CA SER A 169 -9.50 -6.18 21.38
C SER A 169 -8.91 -5.45 20.17
N THR A 170 -8.37 -6.19 19.21
CA THR A 170 -7.61 -5.62 18.10
C THR A 170 -7.89 -6.32 16.78
N ILE A 171 -7.75 -5.58 15.68
CA ILE A 171 -7.61 -6.10 14.33
C ILE A 171 -6.11 -6.27 14.07
N GLN A 172 -5.72 -7.47 13.70
CA GLN A 172 -4.34 -7.81 13.37
C GLN A 172 -4.12 -7.77 11.86
N GLU A 173 -5.11 -8.19 11.07
CA GLU A 173 -5.05 -8.14 9.60
C GLU A 173 -6.40 -7.74 9.00
N LEU A 174 -6.36 -7.00 7.89
CA LEU A 174 -7.52 -6.65 7.07
C LEU A 174 -7.09 -6.49 5.62
N GLU A 175 -7.64 -7.29 4.72
CA GLU A 175 -7.46 -7.16 3.27
C GLU A 175 -8.77 -6.80 2.59
N LEU A 176 -8.76 -5.74 1.78
CA LEU A 176 -9.84 -5.42 0.84
C LEU A 176 -9.35 -5.68 -0.58
N TYR A 177 -10.24 -6.10 -1.47
CA TYR A 177 -9.92 -6.33 -2.87
C TYR A 177 -11.04 -5.95 -3.82
N VAL A 178 -10.64 -5.72 -5.07
CA VAL A 178 -11.51 -5.72 -6.25
C VAL A 178 -10.98 -6.74 -7.25
N ARG A 179 -11.86 -7.29 -8.08
CA ARG A 179 -11.46 -8.13 -9.21
C ARG A 179 -11.59 -7.36 -10.51
N ILE A 180 -10.46 -7.16 -11.18
CA ILE A 180 -10.32 -6.29 -12.34
C ILE A 180 -10.09 -7.16 -13.56
N ARG A 181 -10.65 -6.81 -14.72
CA ARG A 181 -10.33 -7.49 -15.97
C ARG A 181 -8.82 -7.47 -16.21
N ARG A 182 -8.24 -8.62 -16.57
CA ARG A 182 -6.78 -8.79 -16.69
C ARG A 182 -6.12 -7.69 -17.54
N GLU A 183 -6.69 -7.38 -18.69
CA GLU A 183 -6.14 -6.38 -19.62
C GLU A 183 -6.06 -4.98 -19.00
N ILE A 184 -7.03 -4.62 -18.15
CA ILE A 184 -7.06 -3.33 -17.45
C ILE A 184 -6.12 -3.35 -16.25
N ALA A 185 -6.04 -4.48 -15.54
CA ALA A 185 -5.16 -4.65 -14.39
C ALA A 185 -3.66 -4.46 -14.74
N MET A 186 -3.26 -4.67 -16.00
CA MET A 186 -1.90 -4.40 -16.48
C MET A 186 -1.49 -2.94 -16.29
N GLN A 187 -2.42 -1.98 -16.36
CA GLN A 187 -2.15 -0.55 -16.15
C GLN A 187 -1.60 -0.24 -14.76
N LEU A 188 -1.79 -1.13 -13.78
CA LEU A 188 -1.17 -1.00 -12.46
C LEU A 188 0.34 -1.27 -12.52
N ILE A 189 0.77 -2.26 -13.30
CA ILE A 189 2.11 -2.85 -13.25
C ILE A 189 2.96 -2.65 -14.53
N GLU A 190 2.43 -2.00 -15.55
CA GLU A 190 3.20 -1.49 -16.68
C GLU A 190 4.33 -0.55 -16.19
N ALA A 191 5.34 -0.30 -17.03
CA ALA A 191 6.55 0.46 -16.65
C ALA A 191 6.26 1.80 -15.94
N ASP A 192 5.17 2.48 -16.32
CA ASP A 192 4.73 3.76 -15.74
C ASP A 192 3.54 3.63 -14.79
N GLY A 193 3.09 2.42 -14.49
CA GLY A 193 1.96 2.14 -13.62
C GLY A 193 2.21 2.63 -12.18
N PRO A 194 1.25 3.33 -11.55
CA PRO A 194 1.38 3.81 -10.16
C PRO A 194 1.79 2.75 -9.14
N PHE A 195 1.41 1.48 -9.31
CA PHE A 195 1.87 0.42 -8.42
C PHE A 195 3.39 0.23 -8.54
N LEU A 196 3.90 0.10 -9.76
CA LEU A 196 5.32 -0.11 -10.01
C LEU A 196 6.13 1.13 -9.67
N ARG A 197 5.62 2.33 -9.99
CA ARG A 197 6.25 3.61 -9.59
C ARG A 197 6.30 3.77 -8.08
N ALA A 198 5.22 3.47 -7.37
CA ALA A 198 5.21 3.47 -5.92
C ALA A 198 6.27 2.51 -5.37
N ALA A 199 6.38 1.31 -5.96
CA ALA A 199 7.41 0.36 -5.61
C ALA A 199 8.83 0.93 -5.84
N ASN A 200 9.11 1.54 -6.98
CA ASN A 200 10.45 2.07 -7.29
C ASN A 200 10.83 3.30 -6.46
N LEU A 201 9.87 4.19 -6.20
CA LEU A 201 10.11 5.44 -5.47
C LEU A 201 10.14 5.24 -3.94
N LEU A 202 9.42 4.23 -3.43
CA LEU A 202 9.20 4.03 -2.01
C LEU A 202 9.77 2.72 -1.47
N SER A 203 10.40 1.83 -2.26
CA SER A 203 10.98 0.61 -1.67
C SER A 203 12.14 0.90 -0.71
N ASP A 204 12.98 1.91 -0.99
CA ASP A 204 14.27 2.05 -0.29
C ASP A 204 14.45 3.39 0.45
N LYS A 205 13.36 4.15 0.64
CA LYS A 205 13.42 5.48 1.27
C LYS A 205 13.94 5.39 2.71
N LEU A 206 14.84 6.31 3.09
CA LEU A 206 15.52 6.40 4.38
C LEU A 206 14.58 6.13 5.59
N GLY A 207 14.84 5.04 6.33
CA GLY A 207 14.08 4.64 7.53
C GLY A 207 12.85 3.75 7.29
N ALA A 208 12.46 3.55 6.03
CA ALA A 208 11.26 2.82 5.65
C ALA A 208 11.60 1.63 4.75
N GLU A 209 11.49 0.41 5.29
CA GLU A 209 11.76 -0.85 4.57
C GLU A 209 10.58 -1.27 3.69
N GLY A 210 10.41 -0.61 2.56
CA GLY A 210 9.53 -1.11 1.50
C GLY A 210 10.15 -2.34 0.83
N ALA A 211 9.34 -3.16 0.17
CA ALA A 211 9.87 -4.30 -0.58
C ALA A 211 8.93 -4.68 -1.71
N TYR A 212 9.50 -4.77 -2.90
CA TYR A 212 8.82 -5.24 -4.09
C TYR A 212 9.16 -6.70 -4.38
N PHE A 213 8.13 -7.50 -4.63
CA PHE A 213 8.28 -8.90 -5.00
C PHE A 213 7.43 -9.21 -6.22
N PHE A 214 8.05 -9.76 -7.25
CA PHE A 214 7.36 -10.41 -8.34
C PHE A 214 7.71 -11.90 -8.37
N SER A 215 6.77 -12.74 -8.77
CA SER A 215 7.03 -14.16 -8.96
C SER A 215 6.16 -14.73 -10.06
N ASN A 216 6.78 -15.44 -11.00
CA ASN A 216 6.11 -16.28 -11.99
C ASN A 216 6.36 -17.77 -11.66
N SER A 217 6.45 -18.11 -10.37
CA SER A 217 6.70 -19.49 -9.94
C SER A 217 5.38 -20.27 -9.79
N GLY A 218 5.42 -21.58 -10.09
CA GLY A 218 4.27 -22.48 -10.03
C GLY A 218 3.71 -22.88 -11.40
N PRO A 219 2.50 -23.46 -11.46
CA PRO A 219 1.92 -24.01 -12.70
C PRO A 219 1.59 -22.95 -13.76
N ASN A 220 1.61 -21.65 -13.41
CA ASN A 220 1.22 -20.54 -14.30
C ASN A 220 2.39 -19.60 -14.63
N LYS A 221 3.60 -20.14 -14.80
CA LYS A 221 4.81 -19.37 -15.09
C LYS A 221 4.75 -18.46 -16.33
N ASP A 222 3.84 -18.77 -17.25
CA ASP A 222 3.65 -18.06 -18.51
C ASP A 222 2.64 -16.90 -18.39
N VAL A 223 2.06 -16.69 -17.20
CA VAL A 223 1.14 -15.58 -16.91
C VAL A 223 1.94 -14.35 -16.51
N GLU A 224 1.95 -13.34 -17.38
CA GLU A 224 2.44 -12.02 -17.04
C GLU A 224 1.61 -11.42 -15.90
N GLY A 225 2.26 -10.72 -14.96
CA GLY A 225 1.55 -10.15 -13.83
C GLY A 225 1.09 -11.16 -12.78
N TYR A 226 1.53 -12.43 -12.82
CA TYR A 226 0.99 -13.52 -11.98
C TYR A 226 0.91 -13.15 -10.51
N ARG A 227 1.96 -12.53 -9.96
CA ARG A 227 1.97 -12.03 -8.59
C ARG A 227 2.94 -10.86 -8.43
N HIS A 228 2.39 -9.69 -8.15
CA HIS A 228 3.11 -8.47 -7.76
C HIS A 228 2.72 -8.08 -6.35
N ARG A 229 3.71 -7.78 -5.51
CA ARG A 229 3.49 -7.33 -4.14
C ARG A 229 4.42 -6.19 -3.81
N PHE A 230 3.88 -5.12 -3.25
CA PHE A 230 4.65 -4.01 -2.72
C PHE A 230 4.28 -3.80 -1.25
N MET A 231 5.30 -3.74 -0.38
CA MET A 231 5.14 -3.41 1.04
C MET A 231 5.36 -1.91 1.20
N LEU A 232 4.31 -1.17 1.57
CA LEU A 232 4.37 0.24 1.93
C LEU A 232 4.56 0.35 3.45
N HIS A 233 5.71 0.87 3.86
CA HIS A 233 6.02 1.05 5.27
C HIS A 233 5.12 2.13 5.90
N ARG A 234 4.85 2.03 7.21
CA ARG A 234 3.96 3.00 7.91
C ARG A 234 4.42 4.46 7.81
N GLU A 235 5.73 4.71 7.71
CA GLU A 235 6.29 6.07 7.65
C GLU A 235 6.01 6.72 6.29
N GLN A 236 5.85 5.90 5.25
CA GLN A 236 5.50 6.33 3.90
C GLN A 236 3.99 6.46 3.70
N ALA A 237 3.18 5.94 4.63
CA ALA A 237 1.74 5.88 4.49
C ALA A 237 1.12 7.27 4.24
N SER A 238 1.61 8.30 4.94
CA SER A 238 1.11 9.68 4.80
C SER A 238 1.60 10.38 3.55
N GLU A 239 2.76 9.98 3.01
CA GLU A 239 3.27 10.47 1.73
C GLU A 239 2.46 9.90 0.57
N PHE A 240 2.04 8.64 0.73
CA PHE A 240 1.18 7.96 -0.23
C PHE A 240 -0.24 8.52 -0.22
N VAL A 241 -0.89 8.61 0.96
CA VAL A 241 -2.19 9.26 1.08
C VAL A 241 -2.22 10.09 2.36
N THR A 242 -2.41 11.40 2.22
CA THR A 242 -2.31 12.34 3.34
C THR A 242 -3.22 11.95 4.52
N GLY A 243 -2.62 11.79 5.70
CA GLY A 243 -3.32 11.44 6.94
C GLY A 243 -3.39 9.94 7.25
N HIS A 244 -2.89 9.08 6.36
CA HIS A 244 -2.73 7.65 6.64
C HIS A 244 -1.55 7.39 7.58
N ARG A 245 -1.62 6.28 8.32
CA ARG A 245 -0.63 5.90 9.34
C ARG A 245 -0.30 4.41 9.32
N LEU A 246 -1.11 3.59 8.67
CA LEU A 246 -0.92 2.14 8.65
C LEU A 246 0.06 1.77 7.53
N GLY A 247 0.99 0.87 7.83
CA GLY A 247 1.74 0.17 6.79
C GLY A 247 0.82 -0.80 6.07
N LYS A 248 0.93 -0.89 4.75
CA LYS A 248 0.00 -1.63 3.88
C LYS A 248 0.77 -2.42 2.84
N GLN A 249 0.28 -3.60 2.48
CA GLN A 249 0.78 -4.38 1.36
C GLN A 249 -0.18 -4.25 0.19
N LEU A 250 0.31 -3.73 -0.94
CA LEU A 250 -0.38 -3.77 -2.21
C LEU A 250 -0.13 -5.13 -2.88
N LYS A 251 -1.15 -5.72 -3.47
CA LYS A 251 -1.07 -7.02 -4.15
C LYS A 251 -1.85 -6.99 -5.45
N LEU A 252 -1.21 -7.32 -6.56
CA LEU A 252 -1.90 -7.78 -7.76
C LEU A 252 -1.57 -9.26 -7.94
N TYR A 253 -2.58 -10.13 -7.96
CA TYR A 253 -2.32 -11.56 -8.04
C TYR A 253 -3.44 -12.34 -8.72
N HIS A 254 -3.01 -13.38 -9.40
CA HIS A 254 -3.88 -14.41 -9.95
C HIS A 254 -4.10 -15.55 -8.94
N PRO A 255 -5.21 -16.31 -9.08
CA PRO A 255 -5.39 -17.53 -8.30
C PRO A 255 -4.30 -18.57 -8.61
N GLU A 256 -4.08 -19.51 -7.69
CA GLU A 256 -3.05 -20.56 -7.82
C GLU A 256 -3.18 -21.38 -9.12
N LYS A 257 -4.39 -21.53 -9.63
CA LYS A 257 -4.66 -22.12 -10.95
C LYS A 257 -5.44 -21.10 -11.76
N VAL A 258 -4.73 -20.46 -12.68
CA VAL A 258 -5.33 -19.49 -13.61
C VAL A 258 -6.18 -20.24 -14.61
N ARG A 259 -7.35 -19.69 -14.93
CA ARG A 259 -8.19 -20.21 -16.00
C ARG A 259 -7.72 -19.66 -17.33
N ASP A 260 -7.82 -20.46 -18.37
CA ASP A 260 -7.41 -20.05 -19.72
C ASP A 260 -8.53 -19.30 -20.45
N ASP A 261 -9.79 -19.51 -20.05
CA ASP A 261 -10.96 -18.88 -20.65
C ASP A 261 -11.18 -17.46 -20.07
N PRO A 262 -11.12 -16.39 -20.89
CA PRO A 262 -11.36 -15.01 -20.47
C PRO A 262 -12.73 -14.75 -19.85
N GLU A 263 -13.72 -15.59 -20.16
CA GLU A 263 -15.07 -15.50 -19.61
C GLU A 263 -15.17 -16.10 -18.19
N GLU A 264 -14.20 -16.92 -17.78
CA GLU A 264 -14.15 -17.42 -16.40
C GLU A 264 -13.61 -16.35 -15.44
N THR A 265 -14.32 -16.09 -14.35
CA THR A 265 -13.93 -15.11 -13.34
C THR A 265 -12.48 -15.27 -12.83
N LEU A 266 -12.02 -16.51 -12.68
CA LEU A 266 -10.67 -16.83 -12.18
C LEU A 266 -9.55 -16.65 -13.23
N TYR A 267 -9.89 -16.28 -14.47
CA TYR A 267 -8.94 -15.73 -15.44
C TYR A 267 -8.39 -14.38 -14.97
N ASN A 268 -9.25 -13.57 -14.37
CA ASN A 268 -8.97 -12.18 -13.99
C ASN A 268 -8.25 -12.09 -12.64
N PRO A 269 -7.26 -11.19 -12.45
CA PRO A 269 -6.56 -11.04 -11.18
C PRO A 269 -7.40 -10.32 -10.12
N LYS A 270 -6.98 -10.46 -8.87
CA LYS A 270 -7.40 -9.59 -7.77
C LYS A 270 -6.36 -8.49 -7.57
N PHE A 271 -6.83 -7.26 -7.42
CA PHE A 271 -6.05 -6.19 -6.83
C PHE A 271 -6.51 -5.98 -5.39
N GLY A 272 -5.61 -6.17 -4.43
CA GLY A 272 -5.91 -6.12 -3.01
C GLY A 272 -4.92 -5.27 -2.23
N VAL A 273 -5.41 -4.67 -1.15
CA VAL A 273 -4.62 -3.92 -0.18
C VAL A 273 -4.80 -4.58 1.17
N LEU A 274 -3.69 -5.03 1.76
CA LEU A 274 -3.65 -5.71 3.05
C LEU A 274 -2.98 -4.82 4.10
N TYR A 275 -3.67 -4.54 5.19
CA TYR A 275 -3.05 -4.13 6.44
C TYR A 275 -2.72 -5.38 7.27
N SER A 276 -1.53 -5.46 7.86
CA SER A 276 -1.15 -6.56 8.77
C SER A 276 -0.13 -6.12 9.82
N SER A 277 -0.42 -6.40 11.10
CA SER A 277 0.51 -6.18 12.21
C SER A 277 1.55 -7.30 12.37
N HIS A 278 1.41 -8.41 11.64
CA HIS A 278 2.33 -9.55 11.70
C HIS A 278 3.50 -9.40 10.73
N LYS A 279 3.44 -8.42 9.81
CA LYS A 279 4.48 -8.19 8.81
C LYS A 279 5.41 -7.09 9.27
N GLU A 280 6.59 -7.50 9.73
CA GLU A 280 7.63 -6.59 10.24
C GLU A 280 7.95 -5.45 9.28
N LYS A 281 8.03 -5.73 7.96
CA LYS A 281 8.26 -4.73 6.90
C LYS A 281 7.19 -3.63 6.80
N LEU A 282 5.99 -3.82 7.37
CA LEU A 282 4.98 -2.75 7.44
C LEU A 282 5.19 -1.85 8.66
N ALA A 283 5.95 -2.31 9.66
CA ALA A 283 6.22 -1.70 10.97
C ALA A 283 4.98 -1.19 11.71
N THR A 284 3.81 -1.74 11.40
CA THR A 284 2.53 -1.26 11.90
C THR A 284 2.05 -2.13 13.07
N ALA A 285 1.45 -1.50 14.07
CA ALA A 285 0.88 -2.20 15.23
C ALA A 285 -0.58 -2.58 14.96
N SER A 286 -1.11 -3.54 15.73
CA SER A 286 -2.53 -3.92 15.67
C SER A 286 -3.45 -2.72 15.92
N VAL A 287 -4.55 -2.61 15.18
CA VAL A 287 -5.54 -1.53 15.34
C VAL A 287 -6.53 -1.92 16.43
N PRO A 288 -6.80 -1.07 17.45
CA PRO A 288 -7.86 -1.36 18.41
C PRO A 288 -9.21 -1.57 17.72
N TRP A 289 -10.00 -2.54 18.18
CA TRP A 289 -11.29 -2.89 17.58
C TRP A 289 -12.26 -1.69 17.48
N HIS A 290 -12.24 -0.81 18.48
CA HIS A 290 -13.08 0.39 18.47
C HIS A 290 -12.66 1.40 17.40
N ASP A 291 -11.44 1.28 16.85
CA ASP A 291 -10.89 2.08 15.75
C ASP A 291 -10.96 1.33 14.40
N ARG A 292 -11.75 0.24 14.28
CA ARG A 292 -11.82 -0.58 13.06
C ARG A 292 -12.16 0.20 11.79
N ASP A 293 -13.00 1.23 11.90
CA ASP A 293 -13.40 2.08 10.80
C ASP A 293 -12.18 2.82 10.20
N ARG A 294 -11.16 3.14 11.03
CA ARG A 294 -9.89 3.69 10.53
C ARG A 294 -9.13 2.66 9.69
N ALA A 295 -9.06 1.42 10.15
CA ALA A 295 -8.36 0.36 9.42
C ALA A 295 -9.02 0.14 8.05
N TYR A 296 -10.35 -0.02 8.04
CA TYR A 296 -11.11 -0.16 6.80
C TYR A 296 -10.92 1.05 5.88
N ARG A 297 -11.11 2.27 6.39
CA ARG A 297 -10.98 3.51 5.60
C ARG A 297 -9.59 3.68 5.00
N GLU A 298 -8.50 3.45 5.73
CA GLU A 298 -7.14 3.62 5.17
C GLU A 298 -6.83 2.59 4.08
N VAL A 299 -7.28 1.34 4.26
CA VAL A 299 -7.14 0.27 3.26
C VAL A 299 -7.99 0.58 2.01
N HIS A 300 -9.25 0.98 2.21
CA HIS A 300 -10.18 1.36 1.14
C HIS A 300 -9.67 2.58 0.36
N GLU A 301 -9.31 3.67 1.04
CA GLU A 301 -8.74 4.86 0.39
C GLU A 301 -7.48 4.51 -0.40
N THR A 302 -6.59 3.68 0.13
CA THR A 302 -5.36 3.29 -0.60
C THR A 302 -5.69 2.52 -1.87
N LEU A 303 -6.65 1.59 -1.80
CA LEU A 303 -7.10 0.81 -2.96
C LEU A 303 -7.66 1.72 -4.05
N LEU A 304 -8.64 2.58 -3.73
CA LEU A 304 -9.30 3.41 -4.74
C LEU A 304 -8.41 4.53 -5.30
N ASN A 305 -7.51 5.09 -4.49
CA ASN A 305 -6.56 6.09 -4.99
C ASN A 305 -5.61 5.48 -6.02
N LEU A 306 -5.08 4.28 -5.78
CA LEU A 306 -4.22 3.59 -6.76
C LEU A 306 -4.94 3.31 -8.08
N LEU A 307 -6.20 2.86 -8.02
CA LEU A 307 -7.01 2.69 -9.23
C LEU A 307 -7.18 4.02 -9.97
N SER A 308 -7.52 5.08 -9.23
CA SER A 308 -7.69 6.42 -9.80
C SER A 308 -6.42 6.95 -10.47
N TRP A 309 -5.25 6.78 -9.85
CA TRP A 309 -3.97 7.23 -10.41
C TRP A 309 -3.57 6.41 -11.63
N SER A 310 -4.01 5.16 -11.71
CA SER A 310 -3.81 4.29 -12.88
C SER A 310 -4.77 4.60 -14.03
N GLY A 311 -5.72 5.53 -13.86
CA GLY A 311 -6.76 5.80 -14.84
C GLY A 311 -7.83 4.69 -14.94
N ILE A 312 -7.84 3.76 -13.98
CA ILE A 312 -8.85 2.70 -13.89
C ILE A 312 -10.13 3.31 -13.31
N GLU A 313 -11.28 2.99 -13.92
CA GLU A 313 -12.58 3.51 -13.48
C GLU A 313 -12.83 3.13 -12.01
N THR A 314 -13.17 4.11 -11.17
CA THR A 314 -13.41 3.90 -9.74
C THR A 314 -14.89 3.68 -9.43
N ARG A 315 -15.77 3.79 -10.42
CA ARG A 315 -17.20 3.46 -10.32
C ARG A 315 -17.46 1.97 -10.57
N PRO A 316 -18.62 1.46 -10.14
CA PRO A 316 -19.09 0.15 -10.58
C PRO A 316 -19.25 0.12 -12.10
N ASP A 317 -18.33 -0.58 -12.77
CA ASP A 317 -18.31 -0.73 -14.22
C ASP A 317 -18.01 -2.19 -14.59
N PRO A 318 -18.98 -2.93 -15.17
CA PRO A 318 -18.78 -4.31 -15.62
C PRO A 318 -17.74 -4.49 -16.75
N THR A 319 -17.33 -3.39 -17.41
CA THR A 319 -16.23 -3.44 -18.38
C THR A 319 -14.86 -3.39 -17.70
N THR A 320 -14.80 -2.91 -16.46
CA THR A 320 -13.58 -2.83 -15.64
C THR A 320 -13.49 -3.96 -14.62
N TYR A 321 -14.60 -4.26 -13.96
CA TYR A 321 -14.68 -5.20 -12.84
C TYR A 321 -15.43 -6.47 -13.21
N VAL A 322 -15.13 -7.57 -12.51
CA VAL A 322 -15.76 -8.88 -12.73
C VAL A 322 -16.24 -9.45 -11.41
N ASP A 323 -17.53 -9.75 -11.32
CA ASP A 323 -18.13 -10.45 -10.17
C ASP A 323 -17.42 -11.78 -9.90
N ASP A 324 -17.28 -12.14 -8.63
CA ASP A 324 -16.91 -13.47 -8.20
C ASP A 324 -17.84 -13.98 -7.09
N ASP A 325 -17.57 -15.20 -6.60
CA ASP A 325 -18.43 -15.80 -5.57
C ASP A 325 -18.59 -14.90 -4.34
N ALA A 326 -17.62 -14.03 -4.03
CA ALA A 326 -17.61 -13.16 -2.86
C ALA A 326 -17.71 -11.66 -3.18
N PHE A 327 -17.22 -11.22 -4.35
CA PHE A 327 -17.17 -9.81 -4.77
C PHE A 327 -18.25 -9.51 -5.80
N SER A 328 -18.97 -8.40 -5.61
CA SER A 328 -20.02 -7.92 -6.52
C SER A 328 -19.72 -6.51 -6.99
N VAL A 329 -20.02 -6.20 -8.26
CA VAL A 329 -19.84 -4.88 -8.86
C VAL A 329 -20.98 -3.96 -8.44
N GLU A 330 -20.86 -3.39 -7.24
CA GLU A 330 -21.88 -2.56 -6.60
C GLU A 330 -21.31 -1.22 -6.10
N GLU A 331 -22.19 -0.24 -5.89
CA GLU A 331 -21.81 1.06 -5.38
C GLU A 331 -21.54 1.01 -3.87
N ALA A 332 -20.40 1.58 -3.47
CA ALA A 332 -20.00 1.75 -2.10
C ALA A 332 -21.00 2.62 -1.32
N GLU A 333 -21.39 2.16 -0.14
CA GLU A 333 -22.22 2.96 0.78
C GLU A 333 -21.45 4.19 1.28
N GLU A 334 -20.16 4.02 1.55
CA GLU A 334 -19.26 5.07 2.00
C GLU A 334 -18.12 5.29 1.00
N PRO A 335 -18.19 6.35 0.18
CA PRO A 335 -17.15 6.60 -0.82
C PRO A 335 -15.83 6.99 -0.14
N ALA A 336 -14.73 6.42 -0.63
CA ALA A 336 -13.39 6.82 -0.24
C ALA A 336 -13.02 8.20 -0.78
N ARG A 337 -12.16 8.88 -0.02
CA ARG A 337 -11.54 10.13 -0.45
C ARG A 337 -10.49 9.85 -1.51
N LEU A 338 -10.67 10.43 -2.70
CA LEU A 338 -9.66 10.46 -3.76
C LEU A 338 -8.79 11.72 -3.61
N VAL A 339 -7.49 11.55 -3.80
CA VAL A 339 -6.46 12.60 -3.77
C VAL A 339 -5.63 12.54 -5.06
N ASP A 340 -4.96 13.64 -5.39
CA ASP A 340 -4.04 13.68 -6.52
C ASP A 340 -2.87 12.70 -6.32
N ASP A 341 -2.35 12.11 -7.40
CA ASP A 341 -1.18 11.23 -7.36
C ASP A 341 0.03 11.98 -6.79
N PRO A 342 0.58 11.57 -5.62
CA PRO A 342 1.73 12.22 -5.02
C PRO A 342 3.05 11.78 -5.65
N LEU A 343 3.08 10.67 -6.40
CA LEU A 343 4.31 10.07 -6.91
C LEU A 343 5.12 11.00 -7.82
N PRO A 344 4.52 11.84 -8.70
CA PRO A 344 5.28 12.84 -9.47
C PRO A 344 6.00 13.85 -8.60
N GLN A 345 5.40 14.27 -7.48
CA GLN A 345 6.04 15.18 -6.55
C GLN A 345 7.19 14.50 -5.80
N VAL A 346 6.97 13.27 -5.32
CA VAL A 346 8.01 12.47 -4.66
C VAL A 346 9.20 12.24 -5.59
N GLU A 347 8.94 11.93 -6.86
CA GLU A 347 9.94 11.77 -7.91
C GLU A 347 10.74 13.07 -8.13
N ALA A 348 10.07 14.21 -8.28
CA ALA A 348 10.74 15.51 -8.44
C ALA A 348 11.57 15.90 -7.20
N GLU A 349 11.10 15.59 -5.99
CA GLU A 349 11.85 15.83 -4.75
C GLU A 349 13.12 14.96 -4.68
N GLN A 350 13.03 13.68 -5.07
CA GLN A 350 14.19 12.78 -5.14
C GLN A 350 15.18 13.20 -6.23
N GLU A 351 14.69 13.61 -7.41
CA GLU A 351 15.54 14.12 -8.48
C GLU A 351 16.22 15.44 -8.08
N SER A 352 15.53 16.34 -7.39
CA SER A 352 16.13 17.57 -6.86
C SER A 352 17.19 17.28 -5.80
N LEU A 353 16.96 16.29 -4.94
CA LEU A 353 17.95 15.86 -3.94
C LEU A 353 19.19 15.30 -4.63
N LEU A 354 18.99 14.45 -5.64
CA LEU A 354 20.04 13.93 -6.51
C LEU A 354 20.84 15.07 -7.15
N MET A 355 20.18 16.07 -7.72
CA MET A 355 20.86 17.22 -8.32
C MET A 355 21.74 17.98 -7.35
N LYS A 356 21.22 18.25 -6.14
CA LYS A 356 21.97 18.96 -5.10
C LYS A 356 23.22 18.17 -4.70
N THR A 357 23.08 16.88 -4.43
CA THR A 357 24.20 16.04 -4.00
C THR A 357 25.20 15.81 -5.14
N LEU A 358 24.75 15.63 -6.38
CA LEU A 358 25.62 15.50 -7.55
C LEU A 358 26.44 16.77 -7.83
N GLY A 359 25.88 17.95 -7.58
CA GLY A 359 26.57 19.23 -7.73
C GLY A 359 27.71 19.45 -6.73
N GLU A 360 27.72 18.71 -5.62
CA GLU A 360 28.69 18.84 -4.52
C GLU A 360 29.70 17.69 -4.47
N LEU A 361 29.70 16.80 -5.48
CA LEU A 361 30.55 15.61 -5.49
C LEU A 361 32.04 15.94 -5.54
N THR A 362 32.80 15.18 -4.77
CA THR A 362 34.24 15.02 -4.92
C THR A 362 34.56 13.75 -5.70
N GLU A 363 35.77 13.63 -6.24
CA GLU A 363 36.25 12.45 -6.97
C GLU A 363 36.08 11.14 -6.17
N SER A 364 36.24 11.21 -4.84
CA SER A 364 36.03 10.05 -3.96
C SER A 364 34.55 9.69 -3.79
N ASP A 365 33.64 10.66 -3.91
CA ASP A 365 32.20 10.43 -3.81
C ASP A 365 31.69 9.74 -5.08
N GLU A 366 32.22 10.18 -6.22
CA GLU A 366 32.01 9.63 -7.56
C GLU A 366 32.40 8.14 -7.66
N GLU A 367 33.60 7.77 -7.21
CA GLU A 367 34.08 6.37 -7.20
C GLU A 367 33.21 5.45 -6.33
N ILE A 368 32.73 5.94 -5.18
CA ILE A 368 31.88 5.17 -4.26
C ILE A 368 30.49 4.97 -4.86
N LEU A 369 29.90 6.00 -5.46
CA LEU A 369 28.60 5.90 -6.12
C LEU A 369 28.60 4.86 -7.23
N GLN A 370 29.68 4.75 -8.00
CA GLN A 370 29.82 3.73 -9.05
C GLN A 370 29.84 2.31 -8.47
N VAL A 371 30.67 2.06 -7.46
CA VAL A 371 30.76 0.76 -6.79
C VAL A 371 29.40 0.32 -6.23
N VAL A 372 28.71 1.23 -5.54
CA VAL A 372 27.37 0.92 -5.00
C VAL A 372 26.32 0.78 -6.11
N ALA A 373 26.46 1.48 -7.23
CA ALA A 373 25.51 1.39 -8.34
C ALA A 373 25.58 0.01 -9.00
N ASP A 374 26.80 -0.46 -9.25
CA ASP A 374 27.11 -1.75 -9.86
C ASP A 374 26.76 -2.93 -8.93
N GLY A 375 27.08 -2.81 -7.64
CA GLY A 375 26.85 -3.86 -6.64
C GLY A 375 25.45 -3.87 -6.01
N GLY A 376 24.72 -2.76 -6.06
CA GLY A 376 23.44 -2.57 -5.37
C GLY A 376 23.59 -2.35 -3.85
N GLU A 377 24.10 -3.35 -3.15
CA GLU A 377 24.44 -3.31 -1.73
C GLU A 377 25.91 -3.71 -1.55
N VAL A 378 26.75 -2.82 -1.00
CA VAL A 378 28.20 -3.05 -0.89
C VAL A 378 28.69 -2.80 0.53
N ASP A 379 29.48 -3.72 1.09
CA ASP A 379 30.10 -3.52 2.40
C ASP A 379 31.14 -2.39 2.37
N VAL A 380 31.22 -1.56 3.40
CA VAL A 380 32.16 -0.42 3.47
C VAL A 380 33.63 -0.84 3.33
N HIS A 381 33.99 -2.07 3.73
CA HIS A 381 35.34 -2.62 3.52
C HIS A 381 35.56 -3.06 2.09
N GLU A 382 34.54 -3.60 1.43
CA GLU A 382 34.56 -3.94 0.01
C GLU A 382 34.66 -2.68 -0.84
N ALA A 383 33.84 -1.67 -0.57
CA ALA A 383 33.91 -0.37 -1.22
C ALA A 383 35.28 0.31 -1.05
N ALA A 384 35.88 0.22 0.16
CA ALA A 384 37.24 0.71 0.39
C ALA A 384 38.30 -0.03 -0.45
N ALA A 385 38.14 -1.34 -0.63
CA ALA A 385 39.07 -2.15 -1.40
C ALA A 385 38.93 -1.90 -2.92
N GLU A 386 37.70 -1.79 -3.43
CA GLU A 386 37.44 -1.55 -4.85
C GLU A 386 37.82 -0.14 -5.30
N THR A 387 37.67 0.85 -4.43
CA THR A 387 38.06 2.25 -4.72
C THR A 387 39.51 2.58 -4.38
N ASP A 388 40.28 1.65 -3.79
CA ASP A 388 41.62 1.88 -3.22
C ASP A 388 41.66 3.08 -2.24
N ARG A 389 40.59 3.25 -1.45
CA ARG A 389 40.44 4.35 -0.46
C ARG A 389 40.47 3.83 0.97
N SER A 390 40.78 4.71 1.92
CA SER A 390 40.70 4.39 3.34
C SER A 390 39.25 4.36 3.81
N LEU A 391 38.91 3.50 4.79
CA LEU A 391 37.59 3.49 5.44
C LEU A 391 37.16 4.87 5.94
N SER A 392 38.08 5.67 6.47
CA SER A 392 37.80 7.05 6.89
C SER A 392 37.39 7.97 5.73
N THR A 393 37.84 7.69 4.51
CA THR A 393 37.44 8.41 3.30
C THR A 393 36.06 7.94 2.85
N ILE A 394 35.79 6.63 2.91
CA ILE A 394 34.46 6.05 2.67
C ILE A 394 33.41 6.66 3.61
N TYR A 395 33.64 6.68 4.93
CA TYR A 395 32.70 7.26 5.89
C TYR A 395 32.51 8.77 5.70
N ARG A 396 33.55 9.52 5.31
CA ARG A 396 33.41 10.96 5.02
C ARG A 396 32.64 11.24 3.73
N ALA A 397 32.85 10.39 2.73
CA ALA A 397 32.10 10.44 1.49
C ALA A 397 30.64 10.06 1.74
N GLN A 398 30.39 9.01 2.51
CA GLN A 398 29.06 8.66 3.01
C GLN A 398 28.41 9.81 3.79
N ASP A 399 29.12 10.50 4.68
CA ASP A 399 28.55 11.66 5.41
C ASP A 399 28.12 12.79 4.46
N ARG A 400 28.81 12.98 3.32
CA ARG A 400 28.43 13.95 2.27
C ARG A 400 27.31 13.41 1.38
N LEU A 401 27.38 12.14 1.03
CA LEU A 401 26.44 11.41 0.20
C LEU A 401 25.23 10.89 1.00
N GLY A 402 25.09 11.22 2.28
CA GLY A 402 24.11 10.60 3.19
C GLY A 402 22.66 10.82 2.77
N ASP A 403 22.43 11.78 1.88
CA ASP A 403 21.16 12.06 1.23
C ASP A 403 20.88 11.14 0.02
N LEU A 404 21.90 10.43 -0.50
CA LEU A 404 21.85 9.50 -1.63
C LEU A 404 22.16 8.05 -1.28
N LEU A 405 23.00 7.84 -0.28
CA LEU A 405 23.44 6.54 0.18
C LEU A 405 23.01 6.31 1.63
N ARG A 406 22.43 5.15 1.90
CA ARG A 406 22.17 4.65 3.24
C ARG A 406 23.33 3.77 3.69
N ASN A 407 23.66 3.79 4.98
CA ASN A 407 24.54 2.81 5.60
C ASN A 407 23.76 2.04 6.67
N GLU A 408 23.61 0.73 6.46
CA GLU A 408 23.03 -0.19 7.41
C GLU A 408 24.07 -1.19 7.89
N ASN A 409 24.47 -1.11 9.16
CA ASN A 409 25.43 -2.03 9.76
C ASN A 409 26.77 -2.17 9.00
N GLY A 410 27.19 -1.15 8.26
CA GLY A 410 28.39 -1.19 7.42
C GLY A 410 28.14 -1.57 5.97
N THR A 411 26.89 -1.68 5.52
CA THR A 411 26.53 -1.91 4.12
C THR A 411 25.96 -0.63 3.51
N LEU A 412 26.55 -0.18 2.40
CA LEU A 412 26.13 0.97 1.61
C LEU A 412 25.14 0.55 0.52
N SER A 413 24.04 1.30 0.39
CA SER A 413 23.04 1.12 -0.67
C SER A 413 22.41 2.46 -1.05
N PHE A 414 21.80 2.55 -2.24
CA PHE A 414 21.07 3.75 -2.65
C PHE A 414 19.76 3.92 -1.88
N ILE A 415 19.35 5.18 -1.64
CA ILE A 415 18.05 5.50 -1.02
C ILE A 415 16.84 5.23 -1.92
N SER A 416 17.07 4.94 -3.20
CA SER A 416 16.04 4.59 -4.17
C SER A 416 16.68 3.78 -5.29
N GLU A 417 16.07 2.64 -5.58
CA GLU A 417 16.39 1.82 -6.75
C GLU A 417 16.30 2.61 -8.07
N LYS A 418 15.39 3.58 -8.19
CA LYS A 418 15.33 4.47 -9.38
C LYS A 418 16.61 5.30 -9.52
N ILE A 419 17.09 5.91 -8.43
CA ILE A 419 18.33 6.69 -8.44
C ILE A 419 19.52 5.82 -8.85
N ARG A 420 19.57 4.59 -8.33
CA ARG A 420 20.58 3.60 -8.72
C ARG A 420 20.55 3.31 -10.22
N GLN A 421 19.36 3.03 -10.77
CA GLN A 421 19.17 2.73 -12.19
C GLN A 421 19.45 3.93 -13.11
N ASP A 422 19.09 5.14 -12.69
CA ASP A 422 19.36 6.38 -13.42
C ASP A 422 20.86 6.67 -13.48
N LEU A 423 21.57 6.44 -12.36
CA LEU A 423 23.02 6.56 -12.33
C LEU A 423 23.71 5.46 -13.16
N GLN A 424 23.29 4.19 -13.02
CA GLN A 424 23.83 3.09 -13.84
C GLN A 424 23.69 3.37 -15.33
N ARG A 425 22.52 3.81 -15.79
CA ARG A 425 22.31 4.15 -17.20
C ARG A 425 23.31 5.18 -17.72
N VAL A 426 23.71 6.14 -16.88
CA VAL A 426 24.66 7.17 -17.29
C VAL A 426 26.11 6.70 -17.22
N LEU A 427 26.42 5.78 -16.30
CA LEU A 427 27.73 5.15 -16.21
C LEU A 427 27.94 4.16 -17.37
N ASP A 428 26.94 3.35 -17.72
CA ASP A 428 26.99 2.34 -18.80
C ASP A 428 27.18 2.96 -20.20
N GLU A 429 26.75 4.20 -20.42
CA GLU A 429 26.90 4.90 -21.69
C GLU A 429 28.36 5.37 -21.97
N THR A 430 29.30 5.23 -21.04
CA THR A 430 30.68 5.74 -21.24
C THR A 430 31.79 4.96 -20.51
N GLU A 431 32.64 4.26 -21.26
CA GLU A 431 33.88 3.61 -20.78
C GLU A 431 35.03 4.62 -20.51
N SER A 432 34.75 5.94 -20.40
CA SER A 432 35.78 6.97 -20.22
C SER A 432 35.29 8.22 -19.47
N ALA A 433 35.87 8.41 -18.28
CA ALA A 433 35.94 9.63 -17.47
C ALA A 433 34.61 10.16 -16.86
N LEU A 434 34.43 9.84 -15.57
CA LEU A 434 33.40 10.32 -14.64
C LEU A 434 33.19 11.85 -14.67
N GLU A 435 34.24 12.64 -14.93
CA GLU A 435 34.16 14.10 -15.02
C GLU A 435 33.16 14.61 -16.09
N SER A 436 32.85 13.75 -17.08
CA SER A 436 31.89 14.04 -18.15
C SER A 436 30.49 13.51 -17.87
N GLY A 437 30.36 12.45 -17.04
CA GLY A 437 29.12 11.75 -16.74
C GLY A 437 28.16 12.58 -15.89
N VAL A 438 28.64 13.18 -14.80
CA VAL A 438 27.84 14.09 -13.94
C VAL A 438 27.41 15.35 -14.71
N ARG A 439 28.34 15.96 -15.47
CA ARG A 439 28.02 17.13 -16.33
C ARG A 439 27.13 16.76 -17.52
N ARG A 440 27.11 15.49 -17.96
CA ARG A 440 26.13 15.01 -18.95
C ARG A 440 24.81 14.67 -18.27
N LEU A 441 24.78 14.17 -17.04
CA LEU A 441 23.56 13.97 -16.25
C LEU A 441 22.82 15.30 -16.09
N CYS A 442 23.52 16.37 -15.70
CA CYS A 442 22.97 17.74 -15.65
C CYS A 442 22.47 18.26 -17.01
N ARG A 443 23.02 17.74 -18.12
CA ARG A 443 22.59 18.09 -19.50
C ARG A 443 21.52 17.15 -20.07
N LEU A 444 21.43 15.91 -19.59
CA LEU A 444 20.42 14.91 -19.95
C LEU A 444 19.12 15.17 -19.19
N LEU A 445 19.25 15.68 -17.96
CA LEU A 445 18.18 16.13 -17.06
C LEU A 445 17.97 17.67 -17.14
N ASP A 446 18.62 18.31 -18.12
CA ASP A 446 18.36 19.65 -18.69
C ASP A 446 18.08 20.81 -17.69
N VAL A 447 18.94 21.05 -16.69
CA VAL A 447 18.84 22.25 -15.81
C VAL A 447 20.21 22.91 -15.56
N ASP A 448 20.26 24.24 -15.70
CA ASP A 448 21.42 25.09 -15.36
C ASP A 448 21.58 25.21 -13.82
N PRO A 449 22.71 24.77 -13.24
CA PRO A 449 22.95 24.80 -11.79
C PRO A 449 22.92 26.20 -11.16
N ARG A 450 22.92 27.29 -11.95
CA ARG A 450 22.87 28.67 -11.43
C ARG A 450 21.49 29.18 -11.04
N GLN A 451 20.40 28.50 -11.40
CA GLN A 451 19.03 28.93 -11.05
C GLN A 451 18.56 28.44 -9.66
N LEU A 452 19.32 27.54 -9.02
CA LEU A 452 19.03 27.00 -7.69
C LEU A 452 19.23 28.00 -6.54
N GLU A 453 19.96 29.09 -6.74
CA GLU A 453 20.31 30.05 -5.68
C GLU A 453 19.33 31.25 -5.54
N GLN A 454 18.32 31.40 -6.39
CA GLN A 454 17.39 32.54 -6.35
C GLN A 454 15.95 32.11 -6.02
N ASP A 455 15.70 31.91 -4.72
CA ASP A 455 14.42 31.99 -4.00
C ASP A 455 13.19 31.16 -4.46
N GLY A 456 12.69 30.35 -3.51
CA GLY A 456 11.55 29.41 -3.59
C GLY A 456 10.21 29.98 -4.06
N SER A 457 10.09 30.23 -5.36
CA SER A 457 8.96 30.93 -5.98
C SER A 457 7.84 29.98 -6.44
N ALA A 458 6.62 30.52 -6.63
CA ALA A 458 5.45 29.77 -7.13
C ALA A 458 5.74 29.06 -8.47
N TRP A 459 6.66 29.62 -9.25
CA TRP A 459 7.17 29.11 -10.50
C TRP A 459 7.95 27.79 -10.35
N GLN A 460 8.78 27.64 -9.31
CA GLN A 460 9.50 26.38 -9.06
C GLN A 460 8.55 25.24 -8.66
N ARG A 461 7.50 25.53 -7.87
CA ARG A 461 6.48 24.53 -7.54
C ARG A 461 5.67 24.11 -8.77
N TRP A 462 5.40 25.03 -9.69
CA TRP A 462 4.79 24.69 -10.96
C TRP A 462 5.73 23.84 -11.82
N ALA A 463 6.99 24.22 -11.95
CA ALA A 463 7.99 23.48 -12.73
C ALA A 463 8.17 22.05 -12.21
N ALA A 464 8.32 21.88 -10.90
CA ALA A 464 8.42 20.57 -10.25
C ALA A 464 7.13 19.73 -10.43
N LYS A 465 5.94 20.36 -10.31
CA LYS A 465 4.66 19.67 -10.47
C LYS A 465 4.48 19.06 -11.88
N TRP A 466 4.99 19.72 -12.92
CA TRP A 466 4.75 19.33 -14.31
C TRP A 466 5.98 18.78 -15.03
N GLY A 467 7.13 18.69 -14.36
CA GLY A 467 8.41 18.30 -14.97
C GLY A 467 8.77 19.25 -16.11
N ALA A 468 8.67 20.55 -15.85
CA ALA A 468 8.89 21.60 -16.84
C ALA A 468 10.28 22.24 -16.70
N GLU A 469 10.98 22.38 -17.83
CA GLU A 469 12.34 22.90 -17.93
C GLU A 469 12.39 24.18 -18.78
N ILE A 470 13.35 25.06 -18.52
CA ILE A 470 13.59 26.28 -19.29
C ILE A 470 14.93 26.18 -20.00
N LEU A 471 14.90 26.35 -21.33
CA LEU A 471 16.10 26.45 -22.15
C LEU A 471 16.27 27.88 -22.65
N GLU A 472 17.19 28.61 -22.04
CA GLU A 472 17.67 29.88 -22.58
C GLU A 472 18.66 29.60 -23.74
N HIS A 473 18.26 29.93 -24.97
CA HIS A 473 19.14 29.77 -26.13
C HIS A 473 20.06 30.99 -26.25
N GLY A 474 21.37 30.73 -26.28
CA GLY A 474 22.37 31.72 -26.62
C GLY A 474 22.36 32.06 -28.11
N ALA A 475 22.21 33.34 -28.41
CA ALA A 475 22.68 34.09 -29.57
C ALA A 475 22.12 33.82 -30.99
N GLU A 476 21.28 32.82 -31.27
CA GLU A 476 20.65 32.71 -32.62
C GLU A 476 19.11 32.56 -32.66
N GLU A 477 18.43 32.24 -31.55
CA GLU A 477 16.96 32.37 -31.45
C GLU A 477 16.58 32.96 -30.07
N ASP A 478 16.20 34.24 -30.05
CA ASP A 478 16.01 35.10 -28.87
C ASP A 478 14.72 34.81 -28.07
N ARG A 479 14.30 33.53 -27.96
CA ARG A 479 13.03 33.13 -27.32
C ARG A 479 13.25 32.10 -26.23
N MET A 480 12.64 32.36 -25.07
CA MET A 480 12.50 31.39 -23.98
C MET A 480 11.80 30.13 -24.49
N LEU A 481 12.36 28.95 -24.21
CA LEU A 481 11.73 27.68 -24.52
C LEU A 481 11.37 26.96 -23.22
N ILE A 482 10.10 26.57 -23.09
CA ILE A 482 9.56 25.83 -21.96
C ILE A 482 9.30 24.41 -22.44
N LYS A 483 10.02 23.43 -21.91
CA LYS A 483 9.85 22.01 -22.25
C LYS A 483 9.07 21.33 -21.14
N ILE A 484 8.03 20.57 -21.47
CA ILE A 484 7.19 19.85 -20.49
C ILE A 484 7.35 18.35 -20.76
N GLN A 485 8.09 17.65 -19.90
CA GLN A 485 8.47 16.25 -20.15
C GLN A 485 7.55 15.23 -19.44
N THR A 486 7.22 15.42 -18.16
CA THR A 486 6.82 14.29 -17.30
C THR A 486 5.30 14.02 -17.24
N MET A 487 4.44 14.87 -17.82
CA MET A 487 2.98 14.71 -17.70
C MET A 487 2.18 14.61 -19.00
N MET A 488 2.77 14.83 -20.17
CA MET A 488 2.00 14.86 -21.42
C MET A 488 1.75 13.47 -22.03
N ASP A 489 2.56 12.48 -21.65
CA ASP A 489 2.31 11.08 -22.02
C ASP A 489 1.14 10.45 -21.23
N ARG A 490 0.74 11.08 -20.11
CA ARG A 490 -0.24 10.58 -19.12
C ARG A 490 -1.68 11.08 -19.30
N ILE A 491 -1.94 12.03 -20.20
CA ILE A 491 -3.29 12.59 -20.46
C ILE A 491 -3.76 12.15 -21.86
N ARG A 492 -4.03 10.85 -22.03
CA ARG A 492 -4.55 10.32 -23.30
C ARG A 492 -6.07 10.37 -23.34
N ALA A 493 -6.61 11.50 -23.83
CA ALA A 493 -7.84 11.55 -24.62
C ALA A 493 -7.99 12.94 -25.23
N THR A 494 -8.03 13.01 -26.58
CA THR A 494 -8.27 14.15 -27.49
C THR A 494 -7.04 14.72 -28.21
N ASP A 495 -7.25 15.05 -29.50
CA ASP A 495 -6.26 15.62 -30.44
C ASP A 495 -5.76 17.04 -30.06
N ARG A 496 -6.11 17.52 -28.87
CA ARG A 496 -5.47 18.65 -28.19
C ARG A 496 -5.26 18.29 -26.73
N PRO A 497 -4.04 17.89 -26.32
CA PRO A 497 -3.77 17.70 -24.91
C PRO A 497 -3.95 19.04 -24.17
N LEU A 498 -4.30 18.97 -22.87
CA LEU A 498 -4.58 20.07 -21.92
C LEU A 498 -3.39 21.05 -21.70
N VAL A 499 -2.45 21.14 -22.64
CA VAL A 499 -1.25 21.98 -22.61
C VAL A 499 -1.60 23.45 -22.46
N ASP A 500 -2.71 23.90 -23.02
CA ASP A 500 -3.22 25.25 -22.88
C ASP A 500 -3.60 25.55 -21.41
N GLU A 501 -4.23 24.61 -20.70
CA GLU A 501 -4.53 24.74 -19.28
C GLU A 501 -3.26 24.69 -18.40
N ILE A 502 -2.28 23.86 -18.76
CA ILE A 502 -0.99 23.77 -18.07
C ILE A 502 -0.19 25.08 -18.25
N VAL A 503 -0.13 25.60 -19.47
CA VAL A 503 0.56 26.86 -19.82
C VAL A 503 -0.15 28.09 -19.24
N ALA A 504 -1.47 28.04 -19.06
CA ALA A 504 -2.18 29.10 -18.33
C ALA A 504 -1.77 29.16 -16.86
N LYS A 505 -1.68 28.01 -16.17
CA LYS A 505 -1.17 27.91 -14.80
C LYS A 505 0.31 28.31 -14.71
N ALA A 506 1.07 28.03 -15.75
CA ALA A 506 2.46 28.45 -15.86
C ALA A 506 2.56 29.98 -15.86
N LEU A 507 1.75 30.64 -16.68
CA LEU A 507 1.72 32.10 -16.77
C LEU A 507 1.35 32.76 -15.43
N GLU A 508 0.41 32.17 -14.69
CA GLU A 508 0.05 32.60 -13.33
C GLU A 508 1.25 32.45 -12.39
N ALA A 509 1.86 31.25 -12.34
CA ALA A 509 3.02 30.98 -11.49
C ALA A 509 4.25 31.86 -11.82
N TRP A 510 4.47 32.15 -13.11
CA TRP A 510 5.52 33.05 -13.60
C TRP A 510 5.28 34.48 -13.13
N SER A 511 4.04 34.96 -13.27
CA SER A 511 3.64 36.31 -12.85
C SER A 511 3.73 36.47 -11.33
N ASP A 512 3.30 35.46 -10.57
CA ASP A 512 3.36 35.42 -9.10
C ASP A 512 4.80 35.38 -8.58
N SER A 513 5.73 34.92 -9.41
CA SER A 513 7.16 34.88 -9.12
C SER A 513 7.90 36.15 -9.58
N GLY A 514 7.16 37.18 -10.03
CA GLY A 514 7.71 38.46 -10.47
C GLY A 514 8.24 38.48 -11.91
N GLY A 515 8.02 37.40 -12.67
CA GLY A 515 8.45 37.29 -14.05
C GLY A 515 7.71 38.25 -15.00
N PRO A 516 8.39 38.94 -15.94
CA PRO A 516 7.73 39.79 -16.91
C PRO A 516 6.81 38.99 -17.84
N ARG A 517 5.53 39.33 -17.88
CA ARG A 517 4.54 38.67 -18.75
C ARG A 517 4.96 38.65 -20.22
N GLY A 518 5.68 39.68 -20.68
CA GLY A 518 6.14 39.79 -22.07
C GLY A 518 7.11 38.66 -22.47
N ASP A 519 8.00 38.28 -21.57
CA ASP A 519 9.03 37.27 -21.84
C ASP A 519 8.38 35.88 -21.96
N PHE A 520 7.46 35.59 -21.03
CA PHE A 520 6.65 34.37 -21.09
C PHE A 520 5.74 34.32 -22.33
N TRP A 521 5.15 35.45 -22.71
CA TRP A 521 4.24 35.52 -23.86
C TRP A 521 4.96 35.27 -25.20
N ASN A 522 6.22 35.66 -25.28
CA ASN A 522 7.08 35.44 -26.45
C ASN A 522 7.75 34.05 -26.45
N ALA A 523 7.55 33.26 -25.39
CA ALA A 523 8.12 31.94 -25.26
C ALA A 523 7.51 30.92 -26.24
N GLN A 524 8.25 29.85 -26.46
CA GLN A 524 7.77 28.62 -27.09
C GLN A 524 7.59 27.54 -26.05
N VAL A 525 6.56 26.70 -26.25
CA VAL A 525 6.28 25.54 -25.42
C VAL A 525 6.51 24.30 -26.28
N ARG A 526 7.32 23.38 -25.76
CA ARG A 526 7.62 22.10 -26.37
C ARG A 526 7.11 20.97 -25.49
N TRP A 527 6.43 20.01 -26.09
CA TRP A 527 5.97 18.81 -25.39
C TRP A 527 5.95 17.59 -26.32
N THR A 528 5.96 16.41 -25.73
CA THR A 528 5.73 15.13 -26.43
C THR A 528 4.36 14.56 -26.05
N ASN A 529 3.69 13.87 -26.96
CA ASN A 529 2.45 13.12 -26.68
C ASN A 529 2.64 11.60 -26.85
N GLY A 530 3.88 11.13 -26.66
CA GLY A 530 4.30 9.73 -26.83
C GLY A 530 4.44 9.26 -28.28
N ARG A 531 4.07 10.08 -29.28
CA ARG A 531 4.21 9.75 -30.71
C ARG A 531 4.90 10.85 -31.53
N GLN A 532 4.69 12.11 -31.17
CA GLN A 532 5.24 13.28 -31.87
C GLN A 532 5.59 14.38 -30.88
N GLU A 533 6.69 15.07 -31.16
CA GLU A 533 7.08 16.28 -30.46
C GLU A 533 6.41 17.50 -31.13
N HIS A 534 5.80 18.35 -30.31
CA HIS A 534 5.15 19.58 -30.74
C HIS A 534 5.91 20.76 -30.15
N THR A 535 6.14 21.81 -30.95
CA THR A 535 6.66 23.10 -30.47
C THR A 535 5.76 24.20 -31.00
N VAL A 536 5.15 24.98 -30.11
CA VAL A 536 4.25 26.08 -30.48
C VAL A 536 4.54 27.31 -29.62
N SER A 537 4.15 28.50 -30.07
CA SER A 537 4.27 29.71 -29.25
C SER A 537 3.19 29.76 -28.17
N VAL A 538 3.50 30.31 -26.99
CA VAL A 538 2.53 30.52 -25.90
C VAL A 538 1.29 31.28 -26.38
N SER A 539 1.48 32.29 -27.23
CA SER A 539 0.40 33.07 -27.84
C SER A 539 -0.58 32.28 -28.72
N SER A 540 -0.21 31.07 -29.16
CA SER A 540 -1.09 30.15 -29.88
C SER A 540 -1.96 29.29 -28.96
N LEU A 541 -1.55 29.12 -27.70
CA LEU A 541 -2.25 28.33 -26.68
C LEU A 541 -3.14 29.20 -25.79
N LEU A 542 -2.78 30.47 -25.57
CA LEU A 542 -3.47 31.37 -24.64
C LEU A 542 -4.14 32.56 -25.34
N GLN A 543 -5.27 33.00 -24.78
CA GLN A 543 -5.88 34.29 -25.10
C GLN A 543 -5.08 35.43 -24.47
N PRO A 544 -5.16 36.68 -24.98
CA PRO A 544 -4.41 37.81 -24.42
C PRO A 544 -4.61 38.04 -22.91
N ASP A 545 -5.75 37.64 -22.36
CA ASP A 545 -6.07 37.68 -20.94
C ASP A 545 -5.40 36.56 -20.12
N GLY A 546 -4.74 35.60 -20.76
CA GLY A 546 -4.06 34.46 -20.13
C GLY A 546 -4.93 33.20 -20.02
N SER A 547 -6.19 33.26 -20.43
CA SER A 547 -7.07 32.08 -20.43
C SER A 547 -6.72 31.12 -21.58
N PRO A 548 -6.93 29.80 -21.42
CA PRO A 548 -6.71 28.83 -22.48
C PRO A 548 -7.55 29.13 -23.73
N ARG A 549 -6.97 29.01 -24.93
CA ARG A 549 -7.71 29.03 -26.20
C ARG A 549 -8.38 27.67 -26.41
N ARG A 550 -9.47 27.42 -25.70
CA ARG A 550 -10.28 26.21 -25.90
C ARG A 550 -10.67 26.10 -27.38
N SER A 551 -10.25 25.01 -28.01
CA SER A 551 -10.83 24.61 -29.30
C SER A 551 -12.30 24.29 -29.07
N THR A 552 -13.18 24.93 -29.81
CA THR A 552 -14.41 24.24 -30.20
C THR A 552 -14.00 23.01 -31.00
N ALA A 553 -14.61 21.87 -30.69
CA ALA A 553 -14.34 20.55 -31.23
C ALA A 553 -14.04 20.51 -32.74
N ASP A 554 -13.01 19.74 -33.11
CA ASP A 554 -13.06 18.73 -34.18
C ASP A 554 -12.10 17.61 -33.80
#